data_AF-A0A651FZG6-F1
#
_entry.id   AF-A0A651FZG6-F1
#
_cell.length_a   1.000
_cell.length_b   1.000
_cell.length_c   1.000
_cell.angle_alpha   90.00
_cell.angle_beta   90.00
_cell.angle_gamma   90.00
#
_symmetry.space_group_name_H-M   'P 1'
#
loop_
_entity.id
_entity.type
_entity.pdbx_description
1 polymer ?
#
loop_
_entity_poly.entity_id
_entity_poly.type
_entity_poly.pdbx_seq_one_letter_code
_entity_poly.pdbx_strand_id
1 'polypeptide(L)'
;MSHKLLSNASLHEALFVLDGLLAHSCRQSGCWHCGGCLHVSDYPRKPRGVPPAFRVHYAERLSFTCARCRCRCTPPSVRFFGRVRFVAGLAILIAALTRGPSERRCGQLERCFGVRLSVSTWRRWRA
;
A
#
# COMPACT_ATOMS: atom_id res chain seq x y z
N MET A 1 -11.34 -18.06 5.09
CA MET A 1 -11.96 -16.91 5.77
C MET A 1 -11.34 -15.57 5.36
N SER A 2 -10.03 -15.49 5.18
CA SER A 2 -9.30 -14.26 4.82
C SER A 2 -9.63 -13.63 3.44
N HIS A 3 -10.10 -14.42 2.47
CA HIS A 3 -10.55 -13.90 1.16
C HIS A 3 -11.83 -13.05 1.26
N LYS A 4 -12.74 -13.34 2.21
CA LYS A 4 -13.98 -12.54 2.38
C LYS A 4 -13.70 -11.10 2.81
N LEU A 5 -12.66 -10.89 3.61
CA LEU A 5 -12.26 -9.56 4.07
C LEU A 5 -11.71 -8.70 2.93
N LEU A 6 -10.84 -9.27 2.09
CA LEU A 6 -10.25 -8.57 0.93
C LEU A 6 -11.18 -8.51 -0.29
N SER A 7 -12.35 -9.13 -0.22
CA SER A 7 -13.45 -8.93 -1.17
C SER A 7 -14.49 -7.93 -0.67
N ASN A 8 -14.32 -7.37 0.54
CA ASN A 8 -15.25 -6.42 1.11
C ASN A 8 -14.98 -5.02 0.54
N ALA A 9 -15.95 -4.44 -0.16
CA ALA A 9 -15.86 -3.10 -0.73
C ALA A 9 -15.60 -2.02 0.32
N SER A 10 -16.31 -2.08 1.46
CA SER A 10 -16.20 -1.10 2.54
C SER A 10 -14.79 -1.06 3.15
N LEU A 11 -14.04 -2.17 3.12
CA LEU A 11 -12.64 -2.15 3.52
C LEU A 11 -11.81 -1.26 2.59
N HIS A 12 -11.93 -1.45 1.27
CA HIS A 12 -11.14 -0.72 0.29
C HIS A 12 -11.45 0.78 0.30
N GLU A 13 -12.72 1.13 0.48
CA GLU A 13 -13.18 2.50 0.68
C GLU A 13 -12.59 3.11 1.96
N ALA A 14 -12.70 2.41 3.09
CA ALA A 14 -12.15 2.93 4.35
C ALA A 14 -10.63 3.15 4.27
N LEU A 15 -9.89 2.21 3.65
CA LEU A 15 -8.44 2.37 3.44
C LEU A 15 -8.12 3.55 2.53
N PHE A 16 -8.92 3.80 1.49
CA PHE A 16 -8.76 4.95 0.61
C PHE A 16 -8.98 6.28 1.36
N VAL A 17 -10.05 6.36 2.16
CA VAL A 17 -10.35 7.54 2.98
C VAL A 17 -9.24 7.81 3.99
N LEU A 18 -8.78 6.78 4.71
CA LEU A 18 -7.69 6.91 5.68
C LEU A 18 -6.39 7.41 5.04
N ASP A 19 -6.04 6.91 3.86
CA ASP A 19 -4.89 7.41 3.09
C ASP A 19 -5.05 8.88 2.71
N GLY A 20 -6.26 9.30 2.33
CA GLY A 20 -6.59 10.69 2.05
C GLY A 20 -6.37 11.60 3.26
N LEU A 21 -6.78 11.16 4.45
CA LEU A 21 -6.55 11.90 5.70
C LEU A 21 -5.06 12.03 6.03
N LEU A 22 -4.28 10.95 5.88
CA LEU A 22 -2.83 10.97 6.08
C LEU A 22 -2.13 11.90 5.07
N ALA A 23 -2.55 11.87 3.81
CA ALA A 23 -2.03 12.75 2.77
C ALA A 23 -2.38 14.22 3.05
N HIS A 24 -3.60 14.50 3.49
CA HIS A 24 -4.03 15.84 3.87
C HIS A 24 -3.20 16.39 5.02
N SER A 25 -3.02 15.61 6.09
CA SER A 25 -2.16 15.98 7.23
C SER A 25 -0.72 16.28 6.79
N CYS A 26 -0.13 15.40 5.96
CA CYS A 26 1.21 15.63 5.40
C CYS A 26 1.29 16.93 4.58
N ARG A 27 0.27 17.22 3.77
CA ARG A 27 0.20 18.46 2.99
C ARG A 27 0.14 19.70 3.86
N GLN A 28 -0.62 19.65 4.97
CA GLN A 28 -0.73 20.74 5.93
C GLN A 28 0.58 21.00 6.69
N SER A 29 1.34 19.95 7.03
CA SER A 29 2.64 20.10 7.69
C SER A 29 3.73 20.73 6.81
N GLY A 30 3.51 20.80 5.49
CA GLY A 30 4.49 21.31 4.54
C GLY A 30 5.67 20.38 4.35
N CYS A 31 6.67 20.85 3.59
CA CYS A 31 7.85 20.06 3.28
C CYS A 31 8.71 19.80 4.54
N TRP A 32 9.00 18.53 4.83
CA TRP A 32 9.84 18.14 5.98
C TRP A 32 11.26 18.74 5.94
N HIS A 33 11.75 19.12 4.76
CA HIS A 33 13.10 19.68 4.60
C HIS A 33 13.14 21.21 4.69
N CYS A 34 12.15 21.92 4.16
CA CYS A 34 12.19 23.39 4.03
C CYS A 34 10.91 24.12 4.43
N GLY A 35 9.90 23.42 4.95
CA GLY A 35 8.59 23.96 5.32
C GLY A 35 7.72 24.47 4.16
N GLY A 36 8.21 24.42 2.92
CA GLY A 36 7.50 24.95 1.76
C GLY A 36 6.19 24.20 1.44
N CYS A 37 5.27 24.90 0.78
CA CYS A 37 3.99 24.35 0.31
C CYS A 37 4.20 23.11 -0.57
N LEU A 38 3.27 22.16 -0.43
CA LEU A 38 3.28 20.88 -1.15
C LEU A 38 2.23 20.87 -2.25
N HIS A 39 2.68 20.68 -3.50
CA HIS A 39 1.84 20.46 -4.67
C HIS A 39 1.58 18.97 -4.88
N VAL A 40 0.38 18.64 -5.33
CA VAL A 40 -0.01 17.27 -5.68
C VAL A 40 0.90 16.77 -6.80
N SER A 41 1.46 15.59 -6.60
CA SER A 41 2.30 14.89 -7.57
C SER A 41 2.18 13.38 -7.38
N ASP A 42 0.96 12.89 -7.50
CA ASP A 42 0.59 11.49 -7.33
C ASP A 42 1.32 10.59 -8.34
N TYR A 43 1.65 9.37 -7.91
CA TYR A 43 2.34 8.39 -8.74
C TYR A 43 1.39 7.26 -9.16
N PRO A 44 1.22 7.00 -10.48
CA PRO A 44 0.51 5.82 -10.95
C PRO A 44 1.11 4.52 -10.41
N ARG A 45 0.26 3.57 -10.08
CA ARG A 45 0.62 2.25 -9.56
C ARG A 45 -0.14 1.16 -10.33
N LYS A 46 0.51 0.00 -10.45
CA LYS A 46 -0.11 -1.24 -10.94
C LYS A 46 -0.26 -2.18 -9.74
N PRO A 47 -1.38 -2.13 -9.00
CA PRO A 47 -1.54 -2.89 -7.77
C PRO A 47 -1.53 -4.39 -8.05
N ARG A 48 -0.78 -5.15 -7.24
CA ARG A 48 -0.77 -6.62 -7.28
C ARG A 48 -1.46 -7.17 -6.04
N GLY A 49 -2.23 -8.24 -6.21
CA GLY A 49 -2.90 -8.93 -5.10
C GLY A 49 -4.17 -8.29 -4.59
N VAL A 50 -4.80 -7.46 -5.44
CA VAL A 50 -6.14 -6.93 -5.21
C VAL A 50 -7.05 -7.50 -6.29
N PRO A 51 -8.27 -7.96 -5.93
CA PRO A 51 -9.26 -8.36 -6.92
C PRO A 51 -9.48 -7.28 -7.98
N PRO A 52 -9.70 -7.63 -9.26
CA PRO A 52 -9.87 -6.65 -10.34
C PRO A 52 -10.86 -5.53 -10.01
N ALA A 53 -11.98 -5.85 -9.37
CA ALA A 53 -13.04 -4.91 -8.99
C ALA A 53 -12.54 -3.74 -8.11
N PHE A 54 -11.50 -3.94 -7.30
CA PHE A 54 -11.02 -2.92 -6.35
C PHE A 54 -9.72 -2.24 -6.79
N ARG A 55 -9.18 -2.57 -7.96
CA ARG A 55 -7.89 -2.01 -8.44
C ARG A 55 -7.91 -0.49 -8.58
N VAL A 56 -9.08 0.09 -8.86
CA VAL A 56 -9.26 1.54 -8.98
C VAL A 56 -8.82 2.28 -7.70
N HIS A 57 -9.09 1.72 -6.52
CA HIS A 57 -8.67 2.30 -5.23
C HIS A 57 -7.16 2.29 -5.00
N TYR A 58 -6.39 1.64 -5.88
CA TYR A 58 -4.93 1.51 -5.79
C TYR A 58 -4.22 1.91 -7.07
N ALA A 59 -4.92 2.56 -8.01
CA ALA A 59 -4.36 3.00 -9.29
C ALA A 59 -3.31 4.10 -9.10
N GLU A 60 -3.38 4.85 -8.00
CA GLU A 60 -2.46 5.94 -7.70
C GLU A 60 -2.03 5.91 -6.23
N ARG A 61 -0.79 6.33 -5.99
CA ARG A 61 -0.27 6.60 -4.66
C ARG A 61 -0.18 8.10 -4.45
N LEU A 62 -0.84 8.56 -3.39
CA LEU A 62 -0.84 9.96 -2.99
C LEU A 62 0.60 10.44 -2.70
N SER A 63 0.90 11.55 -3.38
CA SER A 63 2.18 12.08 -3.81
C SER A 63 2.34 13.58 -3.64
N PHE A 64 3.42 14.13 -3.09
CA PHE A 64 3.65 15.57 -3.15
C PHE A 64 5.06 15.94 -3.55
N THR A 65 5.19 17.11 -4.18
CA THR A 65 6.45 17.77 -4.48
C THR A 65 6.43 19.15 -3.86
N CYS A 66 7.52 19.52 -3.19
CA CYS A 66 7.63 20.86 -2.63
C CYS A 66 7.79 21.93 -3.71
N ALA A 67 7.13 23.07 -3.51
CA ALA A 67 7.25 24.24 -4.40
C ALA A 67 8.66 24.86 -4.40
N ARG A 68 9.42 24.72 -3.29
CA ARG A 68 10.73 25.37 -3.09
C ARG A 68 11.91 24.43 -3.38
N CYS A 69 12.14 23.43 -2.52
CA CYS A 69 13.27 22.48 -2.67
C CYS A 69 13.09 21.50 -3.84
N ARG A 70 11.89 21.42 -4.45
CA ARG A 70 11.49 20.38 -5.43
C ARG A 70 11.63 18.93 -4.92
N CYS A 71 11.90 18.76 -3.63
CA CYS A 71 12.03 17.47 -2.99
C CYS A 71 10.67 16.79 -2.82
N ARG A 72 10.67 15.45 -2.86
CA ARG A 72 9.45 14.65 -2.80
C ARG A 72 9.03 14.40 -1.35
N CYS A 73 7.74 14.58 -1.08
CA CYS A 73 7.10 14.32 0.19
C CYS A 73 5.99 13.29 -0.03
N THR A 74 6.31 12.01 0.21
CA THR A 74 5.33 10.93 0.05
C THR A 74 4.78 10.56 1.42
N PRO A 75 3.47 10.74 1.67
CA PRO A 75 2.88 10.37 2.95
C PRO A 75 3.00 8.86 3.21
N PRO A 76 2.94 8.44 4.50
CA PRO A 76 2.68 7.05 4.84
C PRO A 76 1.34 6.61 4.23
N SER A 77 1.22 5.31 3.95
CA SER A 77 0.01 4.76 3.33
C SER A 77 -0.39 3.45 3.99
N VAL A 78 -1.68 3.32 4.30
CA VAL A 78 -2.33 2.08 4.72
C VAL A 78 -2.76 1.23 3.54
N ARG A 79 -2.74 1.79 2.32
CA ARG A 79 -2.98 1.07 1.07
C ARG A 79 -1.71 0.43 0.49
N PHE A 80 -0.53 1.02 0.67
CA PHE A 80 0.71 0.55 0.03
C PHE A 80 1.82 0.26 1.06
N PHE A 81 2.45 -0.92 0.96
CA PHE A 81 3.59 -1.25 1.80
C PHE A 81 4.91 -0.71 1.21
N GLY A 82 5.38 0.43 1.71
CA GLY A 82 6.65 1.04 1.29
C GLY A 82 6.70 1.41 -0.19
N ARG A 83 7.85 1.28 -0.86
CA ARG A 83 7.99 1.49 -2.32
C ARG A 83 7.45 0.30 -3.14
N VAL A 84 7.09 -0.81 -2.50
CA VAL A 84 6.78 -2.07 -3.16
C VAL A 84 5.37 -2.05 -3.76
N ARG A 85 5.14 -2.81 -4.83
CA ARG A 85 3.88 -2.85 -5.60
C ARG A 85 2.72 -3.58 -4.87
N PHE A 86 2.90 -3.93 -3.60
CA PHE A 86 1.93 -4.72 -2.84
C PHE A 86 1.03 -3.85 -2.00
N VAL A 87 -0.23 -4.25 -1.95
CA VAL A 87 -1.22 -3.61 -1.10
C VAL A 87 -1.02 -4.04 0.34
N ALA A 88 -1.04 -3.07 1.26
CA ALA A 88 -0.74 -3.27 2.67
C ALA A 88 -1.70 -4.27 3.34
N GLY A 89 -2.96 -4.34 2.90
CA GLY A 89 -3.90 -5.37 3.33
C GLY A 89 -3.40 -6.80 3.08
N LEU A 90 -2.77 -7.06 1.92
CA LEU A 90 -2.17 -8.37 1.63
C LEU A 90 -0.89 -8.59 2.45
N ALA A 91 -0.06 -7.56 2.61
CA ALA A 91 1.17 -7.65 3.42
C ALA A 91 0.87 -7.95 4.91
N ILE A 92 -0.16 -7.31 5.47
CA ILE A 92 -0.66 -7.54 6.84
C ILE A 92 -1.31 -8.92 6.94
N LEU A 93 -2.09 -9.35 5.94
CA LEU A 93 -2.63 -10.71 5.90
C LEU A 93 -1.51 -11.76 5.90
N ILE A 94 -0.44 -11.55 5.13
CA ILE A 94 0.72 -12.44 5.11
C ILE A 94 1.42 -12.40 6.47
N ALA A 95 1.65 -11.22 7.05
CA ALA A 95 2.24 -11.09 8.38
C ALA A 95 1.42 -11.81 9.46
N ALA A 96 0.10 -11.62 9.46
CA ALA A 96 -0.83 -12.20 10.43
C ALA A 96 -1.02 -13.71 10.25
N LEU A 97 -1.04 -14.21 9.01
CA LEU A 97 -1.10 -15.64 8.70
C LEU A 97 0.25 -16.34 8.88
N THR A 98 1.34 -15.59 9.11
CA THR A 98 2.71 -16.11 9.25
C THR A 98 3.35 -15.91 10.63
N ARG A 99 2.87 -16.70 11.61
CA ARG A 99 3.79 -17.39 12.52
C ARG A 99 4.69 -18.33 11.69
N GLY A 100 5.69 -17.74 11.01
CA GLY A 100 6.51 -18.30 9.93
C GLY A 100 5.81 -18.42 8.56
N PRO A 101 6.43 -18.02 7.42
CA PRO A 101 5.97 -18.41 6.08
C PRO A 101 6.24 -19.91 5.85
N SER A 102 5.29 -20.63 5.26
CA SER A 102 5.48 -22.00 4.77
C SER A 102 5.02 -22.11 3.33
N GLU A 103 5.55 -23.07 2.58
CA GLU A 103 5.20 -23.26 1.16
C GLU A 103 3.69 -23.48 0.95
N ARG A 104 3.04 -24.25 1.83
CA ARG A 104 1.57 -24.45 1.83
C ARG A 104 0.79 -23.13 1.99
N ARG A 105 1.30 -22.18 2.77
CA ARG A 105 0.68 -20.86 2.98
C ARG A 105 0.95 -19.92 1.79
N CYS A 106 2.18 -19.93 1.24
CA CYS A 106 2.52 -19.21 0.02
C CYS A 106 1.68 -19.67 -1.19
N GLY A 107 1.48 -20.98 -1.36
CA GLY A 107 0.62 -21.53 -2.41
C GLY A 107 -0.88 -21.23 -2.20
N GLN A 108 -1.34 -21.07 -0.96
CA GLN A 108 -2.70 -20.56 -0.71
C GLN A 108 -2.85 -19.09 -1.10
N LEU A 109 -1.86 -18.24 -0.82
CA LEU A 109 -1.86 -16.83 -1.23
C LEU A 109 -1.86 -16.69 -2.76
N GLU A 110 -1.09 -17.53 -3.45
CA GLU A 110 -1.07 -17.55 -4.92
C GLU A 110 -2.43 -17.96 -5.50
N ARG A 111 -3.07 -19.00 -4.96
CA ARG A 111 -4.41 -19.42 -5.40
C ARG A 111 -5.50 -18.39 -5.10
N CYS A 112 -5.46 -17.75 -3.95
CA CYS A 112 -6.50 -16.81 -3.54
C CYS A 112 -6.35 -15.42 -4.19
N PHE A 113 -5.12 -14.98 -4.47
CA PHE A 113 -4.86 -13.59 -4.87
C PHE A 113 -4.13 -13.48 -6.21
N GLY A 114 -3.75 -14.60 -6.85
CA GLY A 114 -2.93 -14.61 -8.06
C GLY A 114 -1.53 -14.05 -7.84
N VAL A 115 -1.06 -14.04 -6.59
CA VAL A 115 0.24 -13.46 -6.21
C VAL A 115 1.17 -14.55 -5.72
N ARG A 116 2.21 -14.78 -6.51
CA ARG A 116 3.32 -15.64 -6.11
C ARG A 116 4.28 -14.88 -5.21
N LEU A 117 4.35 -15.29 -3.95
CA LEU A 117 5.23 -14.73 -2.92
C LEU A 117 6.18 -15.81 -2.43
N SER A 118 7.44 -15.74 -2.85
CA SER A 118 8.46 -16.65 -2.34
C SER A 118 8.84 -16.31 -0.90
N VAL A 119 9.21 -17.32 -0.13
CA VAL A 119 9.74 -17.17 1.24
C VAL A 119 10.96 -16.22 1.26
N SER A 120 11.79 -16.26 0.20
CA SER A 120 12.94 -15.36 0.03
C SER A 120 12.53 -13.89 -0.14
N THR A 121 11.48 -13.60 -0.90
CA THR A 121 10.94 -12.24 -1.06
C THR A 121 10.39 -11.71 0.26
N TRP A 122 9.70 -12.57 1.04
CA TRP A 122 9.21 -12.21 2.36
C TRP A 122 10.32 -11.86 3.35
N ARG A 123 11.38 -12.68 3.42
CA ARG A 123 12.54 -12.42 4.30
C ARG A 123 13.19 -11.06 3.99
N ARG A 124 13.25 -10.68 2.72
CA ARG A 124 13.78 -9.37 2.28
C ARG A 124 12.94 -8.18 2.73
N TRP A 125 11.63 -8.35 2.93
CA TRP A 125 10.75 -7.25 3.38
C TRP A 125 10.78 -7.05 4.88
N ARG A 126 11.24 -8.04 5.65
CA ARG A 126 11.39 -7.96 7.10
C ARG A 126 12.71 -7.31 7.56
N ALA A 127 13.72 -7.27 6.69
CA ALA A 127 14.99 -6.59 6.93
C ALA A 127 14.88 -5.12 6.51
#